data_AF-A0A538NR47-F1
#
_entry.id   AF-A0A538NR47-F1
#
_cell.length_a   1.000
_cell.length_b   1.000
_cell.length_c   1.000
_cell.angle_alpha   90.00
_cell.angle_beta   90.00
_cell.angle_gamma   90.00
#
_symmetry.space_group_name_H-M   'P 1'
#
loop_
_entity.id
_entity.type
_entity.pdbx_description
1 polymer ?
#
loop_
_entity_poly.entity_id
_entity_poly.type
_entity_poly.pdbx_seq_one_letter_code
_entity_poly.pdbx_strand_id
1 'polypeptide(L)' 'MHSNIESHLIEKRVFKPSKDFAKKARIKSLAQYRRMYRESIRQPAKFWAREASELLWRAPWKKVLH' A
#
# COMPACT_ATOMS: atom_id res chain seq x y z
N MET A 1 22.83 7.34 40.00
CA MET A 1 22.49 8.11 38.78
C MET A 1 22.38 7.10 37.64
N HIS A 2 21.19 6.95 37.03
CA HIS A 2 20.99 5.99 35.94
C HIS A 2 21.43 6.63 34.62
N SER A 3 22.40 6.00 33.94
CA SER A 3 22.83 6.43 32.60
C SER A 3 21.79 5.99 31.58
N ASN A 4 21.06 6.94 31.00
CA ASN A 4 20.20 6.67 29.84
C ASN A 4 21.08 6.27 28.66
N ILE A 5 20.77 5.14 28.03
CA ILE A 5 21.43 4.72 26.79
C ILE A 5 20.90 5.62 25.67
N GLU A 6 21.72 6.57 25.21
CA GLU A 6 21.44 7.34 23.99
C GLU A 6 22.04 6.61 22.77
N SER A 7 21.16 6.18 21.85
CA SER A 7 21.55 5.58 20.58
C SER A 7 21.68 6.66 19.49
N HIS A 8 22.89 6.89 18.98
CA HIS A 8 23.16 7.83 17.88
C HIS A 8 23.21 7.17 16.49
N LEU A 9 23.05 5.84 16.41
CA LEU A 9 23.12 5.12 15.14
C LEU A 9 21.76 5.16 14.41
N ILE A 10 21.69 5.96 13.34
CA ILE A 10 20.56 5.96 12.42
C ILE A 10 20.84 4.94 11.31
N GLU A 11 20.30 3.73 11.48
CA GLU A 11 20.32 2.67 10.48
C GLU A 11 19.51 3.08 9.22
N LYS A 12 20.17 3.26 8.08
CA LYS A 12 19.55 3.66 6.79
C LYS A 12 19.43 2.53 5.76
N ARG A 13 19.75 1.29 6.13
CA ARG A 13 19.74 0.16 5.19
C ARG A 13 18.32 -0.12 4.69
N VAL A 14 18.19 -0.34 3.40
CA VAL A 14 16.93 -0.71 2.75
C VAL A 14 17.06 -2.12 2.18
N PHE A 15 16.24 -3.04 2.68
CA PHE A 15 16.18 -4.41 2.20
C PHE A 15 15.09 -4.56 1.16
N LYS A 16 15.48 -4.80 -0.09
CA LYS A 16 14.52 -5.05 -1.17
C LYS A 16 14.01 -6.49 -1.10
N PRO A 17 12.74 -6.75 -1.45
CA PRO A 17 12.27 -8.11 -1.60
C PRO A 17 13.07 -8.85 -2.69
N SER A 18 13.19 -10.17 -2.55
CA SER A 18 13.81 -10.98 -3.60
C SER A 18 13.02 -10.88 -4.91
N LYS A 19 13.69 -11.11 -6.04
CA LYS A 19 13.07 -11.01 -7.37
C LYS A 19 11.93 -12.03 -7.53
N ASP A 20 12.11 -13.24 -7.01
CA ASP A 20 11.11 -14.31 -7.11
C ASP A 20 9.84 -14.00 -6.31
N PHE A 21 10.00 -13.38 -5.13
CA PHE A 21 8.86 -12.91 -4.35
C PHE A 21 8.14 -11.76 -5.07
N ALA A 22 8.89 -10.74 -5.51
CA ALA A 22 8.31 -9.58 -6.17
C ALA A 22 7.54 -9.93 -7.44
N LYS A 23 7.96 -10.96 -8.19
CA LYS A 23 7.26 -11.44 -9.40
C LYS A 23 5.88 -12.01 -9.11
N LYS A 24 5.71 -12.68 -7.96
CA LYS A 24 4.47 -13.34 -7.53
C LYS A 24 3.54 -12.41 -6.71
N ALA A 25 4.07 -11.31 -6.21
CA ALA A 25 3.30 -10.35 -5.43
C ALA A 25 2.22 -9.65 -6.26
N ARG A 26 1.07 -9.33 -5.64
CA ARG A 26 0.01 -8.49 -6.22
C ARG A 26 0.53 -7.11 -6.63
N ILE A 27 1.46 -6.58 -5.84
CA ILE A 27 2.18 -5.33 -6.13
C ILE A 27 3.66 -5.67 -6.27
N LYS A 28 4.19 -5.55 -7.50
CA LYS A 28 5.52 -6.03 -7.89
C LYS A 28 6.64 -5.03 -7.62
N SER A 29 6.29 -3.76 -7.37
CA SER A 29 7.28 -2.71 -7.13
C SER A 29 6.71 -1.55 -6.30
N LEU A 30 7.62 -0.80 -5.66
CA LEU A 30 7.26 0.43 -4.96
C LEU A 30 6.69 1.49 -5.90
N ALA A 31 7.14 1.54 -7.16
CA ALA A 31 6.60 2.44 -8.16
C ALA A 31 5.13 2.12 -8.49
N GLN A 32 4.80 0.83 -8.63
CA GLN A 32 3.42 0.38 -8.80
C GLN A 32 2.55 0.79 -7.61
N TYR A 33 3.03 0.52 -6.38
CA TYR A 33 2.34 0.96 -5.16
C TYR A 33 2.07 2.48 -5.17
N ARG A 34 3.11 3.30 -5.40
CA ARG A 34 2.99 4.77 -5.41
C ARG A 34 2.03 5.29 -6.49
N ARG A 35 1.91 4.58 -7.62
CA ARG A 35 0.91 4.91 -8.65
C ARG A 35 -0.50 4.62 -8.15
N MET A 36 -0.74 3.40 -7.65
CA MET A 36 -2.05 3.00 -7.11
C MET A 36 -2.48 3.90 -5.94
N TYR A 37 -1.56 4.19 -5.01
CA TYR A 37 -1.81 5.08 -3.88
C TYR A 37 -2.16 6.51 -4.31
N ARG A 38 -1.49 7.06 -5.34
CA ARG A 38 -1.87 8.37 -5.88
C ARG A 38 -3.25 8.33 -6.53
N GLU A 39 -3.60 7.25 -7.22
CA GLU A 39 -4.92 7.09 -7.82
C GLU A 39 -6.00 6.96 -6.75
N SER A 40 -5.76 6.19 -5.68
CA SER A 40 -6.71 6.01 -4.59
C SER A 40 -7.05 7.30 -3.85
N ILE A 41 -6.15 8.29 -3.88
CA ILE A 41 -6.36 9.61 -3.27
C ILE A 41 -6.92 10.62 -4.27
N ARG A 42 -6.41 10.64 -5.51
CA ARG A 42 -6.82 11.64 -6.52
C ARG A 42 -8.15 11.31 -7.19
N GLN A 43 -8.47 10.03 -7.33
CA GLN A 43 -9.70 9.54 -7.96
C GLN A 43 -10.33 8.44 -7.08
N PRO A 44 -10.67 8.74 -5.82
CA PRO A 44 -11.05 7.75 -4.83
C PRO A 44 -12.29 6.95 -5.25
N ALA A 45 -13.32 7.61 -5.79
CA ALA A 45 -14.53 6.93 -6.23
C ALA A 45 -14.25 5.92 -7.36
N LYS A 46 -13.38 6.26 -8.31
CA LYS A 46 -13.02 5.35 -9.40
C LYS A 46 -12.19 4.18 -8.88
N PHE A 47 -11.18 4.48 -8.06
CA PHE A 47 -10.28 3.46 -7.52
C PHE A 47 -11.05 2.47 -6.64
N TRP A 48 -11.76 2.96 -5.63
CA TRP A 48 -12.43 2.09 -4.65
C TRP A 48 -13.64 1.36 -5.23
N ALA A 49 -14.33 1.92 -6.23
CA ALA A 49 -15.37 1.17 -6.94
C ALA A 49 -14.79 -0.06 -7.66
N ARG A 50 -13.63 0.11 -8.31
CA ARG A 50 -12.93 -0.98 -9.00
C ARG A 50 -12.45 -2.05 -8.01
N GLU A 51 -11.77 -1.65 -6.94
CA GLU A 51 -11.30 -2.61 -5.93
C GLU A 51 -12.46 -3.34 -5.22
N ALA A 52 -13.56 -2.65 -4.91
CA ALA A 52 -14.73 -3.27 -4.28
C ALA A 52 -15.48 -4.21 -5.23
N SER A 53 -15.42 -4.00 -6.55
CA SER A 53 -16.12 -4.83 -7.53
C SER A 53 -15.57 -6.26 -7.65
N GLU A 54 -14.36 -6.51 -7.16
CA GLU A 54 -13.77 -7.86 -7.12
C GLU A 54 -14.41 -8.75 -6.03
N LEU A 55 -15.15 -8.16 -5.10
CA LEU A 55 -15.82 -8.90 -4.04
C LEU A 55 -17.20 -9.39 -4.49
N LEU A 56 -17.67 -10.50 -3.91
CA LEU A 56 -19.01 -10.99 -4.15
C LEU A 56 -20.01 -10.27 -3.25
N TRP A 57 -20.84 -9.43 -3.85
CA TRP A 57 -21.85 -8.67 -3.13
C TRP A 57 -23.21 -9.34 -3.22
N ARG A 58 -23.91 -9.42 -2.08
CA ARG A 58 -25.33 -9.79 -2.06
C ARG A 58 -26.18 -8.75 -2.81
N ALA A 59 -25.81 -7.48 -2.70
CA ALA A 59 -26.37 -6.39 -3.50
C ALA A 59 -25.29 -5.31 -3.71
N PRO A 60 -25.14 -4.76 -4.92
CA PRO A 60 -24.16 -3.71 -5.18
C PRO A 60 -24.54 -2.38 -4.50
N TRP A 61 -23.53 -1.58 -4.16
CA TRP A 61 -23.71 -0.27 -3.53
C TRP A 61 -24.16 0.80 -4.54
N LYS A 62 -24.82 1.86 -4.05
CA LYS A 62 -25.31 2.97 -4.89
C LYS A 62 -24.35 4.15 -4.99
N LYS A 63 -23.54 4.39 -3.96
CA LYS A 63 -22.58 5.51 -3.87
C LYS A 63 -21.26 5.00 -3.31
N VAL A 64 -20.14 5.43 -3.89
CA VAL A 64 -18.80 4.91 -3.53
C VAL A 64 -18.16 5.71 -2.39
N LEU A 65 -18.24 7.03 -2.43
CA LEU A 65 -17.66 7.93 -1.43
C LEU A 65 -18.69 9.01 -1.06
N HIS A 66 -18.69 9.48 0.19
CA HIS A 66 -19.62 10.51 0.65
C HIS A 66 -19.18 11.93 0.27
#